data_AF-A0A2P6WBY0-F1
#
_entry.id   AF-A0A2P6WBY0-F1
#
_cell.length_a   1.000
_cell.length_b   1.000
_cell.length_c   1.000
_cell.angle_alpha   90.00
_cell.angle_beta   90.00
_cell.angle_gamma   90.00
#
_symmetry.space_group_name_H-M   'P 1'
#
loop_
_entity.id
_entity.type
_entity.pdbx_description
1 polymer ?
#
loop_
_entity_poly.entity_id
_entity_poly.type
_entity_poly.pdbx_seq_one_letter_code
_entity_poly.pdbx_strand_id
1 'polypeptide(L)'
;MSAPPKVLSFRDTSTETIEESGVRTEVESSLTPSSRTGTRAQIRCTLSSLIGAATAVGNIALIEGEEQYVQRASSLPLSMATYREAIQFARSIGVTPNFRRVIDYFGVPEGELPAGFRVELRLEADRALRLDLVRDIAYGKNGVKRPTNVLFSADSANPYEVEPIKGLIANLTCNPGIIYDLFINNTKANVDHLFSTRDEVMQELGRILGPGCDMSVELNNPFARSEQEILDEVYHFRELLSEYRLVIKVPHTGPVNADNMEQLLTGDKKFKKRYDQVETKDAFRGHNLALLLSDHGIRVNFTLMFEPYQAILALQAKPYFINCFIRHRAFQAGAMKRALTQYAVTDDPKYLEELRAMMVEKDYLSPGEKDLELLKVKRTAEDILRYRKFDSPEGSDGLDAVRHNLRLLRTVNLPDTRLIICSMEGPNNFPDIDSLLCDDQYADVMDRVVVTAEPNYLAQFTTCNQVISYQRRFLNAAKGQK
;
A
#
# COMPACT_ATOMS: atom_id res chain seq x y z
N MET A 1 -59.34 -1.60 -2.32
CA MET A 1 -60.70 -2.17 -2.48
C MET A 1 -60.83 -2.51 -3.96
N SER A 2 -60.93 -3.74 -4.45
CA SER A 2 -61.40 -5.01 -3.88
C SER A 2 -60.77 -6.16 -4.69
N ALA A 3 -60.42 -7.25 -4.03
CA ALA A 3 -59.92 -8.49 -4.63
C ALA A 3 -61.11 -9.45 -5.01
N PRO A 4 -60.91 -10.76 -5.29
CA PRO A 4 -60.99 -11.42 -6.61
C PRO A 4 -62.03 -12.57 -6.64
N PRO A 5 -61.93 -13.55 -7.57
CA PRO A 5 -62.05 -14.97 -7.18
C PRO A 5 -60.98 -15.87 -7.84
N LYS A 6 -60.20 -16.65 -7.08
CA LYS A 6 -60.37 -18.07 -6.64
C LYS A 6 -60.41 -19.10 -7.78
N VAL A 7 -59.28 -19.78 -8.07
CA VAL A 7 -58.79 -21.09 -7.54
C VAL A 7 -59.47 -22.31 -8.18
N LEU A 8 -58.67 -23.17 -8.81
CA LEU A 8 -58.85 -24.62 -8.81
C LEU A 8 -57.50 -25.34 -8.97
N SER A 9 -57.35 -26.41 -8.20
CA SER A 9 -56.17 -27.16 -7.82
C SER A 9 -56.23 -28.60 -8.32
N PHE A 10 -55.09 -29.23 -8.65
CA PHE A 10 -54.81 -30.68 -8.58
C PHE A 10 -53.29 -30.84 -8.45
N ARG A 11 -52.71 -31.23 -7.30
CA ARG A 11 -52.40 -32.61 -6.80
C ARG A 11 -51.83 -33.54 -7.88
N ASP A 12 -50.53 -33.89 -7.87
CA ASP A 12 -49.69 -34.72 -6.98
C ASP A 12 -49.55 -36.17 -7.49
N THR A 13 -48.38 -36.76 -7.22
CA THR A 13 -47.81 -38.11 -7.55
C THR A 13 -46.64 -38.02 -8.57
N SER A 14 -45.44 -38.54 -8.31
CA SER A 14 -45.01 -39.56 -7.35
C SER A 14 -43.52 -39.44 -7.00
N THR A 15 -43.25 -39.70 -5.72
CA THR A 15 -42.01 -40.22 -5.11
C THR A 15 -41.18 -41.18 -5.96
N GLU A 16 -39.86 -41.00 -5.97
CA GLU A 16 -38.90 -42.10 -5.79
C GLU A 16 -37.60 -41.58 -5.14
N THR A 17 -37.37 -42.08 -3.93
CA THR A 17 -36.17 -41.99 -3.10
C THR A 17 -35.13 -43.02 -3.54
N ILE A 18 -33.87 -42.61 -3.68
CA ILE A 18 -32.70 -43.46 -3.39
C ILE A 18 -31.69 -42.60 -2.60
N GLU A 19 -31.53 -42.93 -1.33
CA GLU A 19 -30.37 -42.62 -0.50
C GLU A 19 -29.15 -43.40 -1.01
N GLU A 20 -27.94 -42.82 -1.02
CA GLU A 20 -26.99 -42.92 0.10
C GLU A 20 -25.54 -42.59 -0.33
N SER A 21 -24.81 -41.96 0.60
CA SER A 21 -23.34 -41.81 0.70
C SER A 21 -22.64 -40.87 -0.31
N GLY A 22 -21.76 -39.95 0.08
CA GLY A 22 -21.16 -39.62 1.36
C GLY A 22 -19.91 -38.76 1.09
N VAL A 23 -19.63 -37.80 1.98
CA VAL A 23 -18.43 -36.96 2.04
C VAL A 23 -18.39 -35.76 1.08
N ARG A 24 -18.93 -34.63 1.54
CA ARG A 24 -18.45 -33.28 1.16
C ARG A 24 -17.80 -32.66 2.39
N THR A 25 -16.50 -32.41 2.28
CA THR A 25 -15.69 -31.58 3.17
C THR A 25 -16.31 -30.20 3.29
N GLU A 26 -16.61 -29.78 4.52
CA GLU A 26 -17.03 -28.42 4.84
C GLU A 26 -15.89 -27.44 4.54
N VAL A 27 -16.22 -26.47 3.68
CA VAL A 27 -15.43 -25.26 3.46
C VAL A 27 -15.91 -24.26 4.52
N GLU A 28 -15.04 -23.93 5.48
CA GLU A 28 -15.30 -22.86 6.45
C GLU A 28 -15.51 -21.54 5.69
N SER A 29 -16.75 -21.05 5.70
CA SER A 29 -17.10 -19.74 5.17
C SER A 29 -16.88 -18.68 6.25
N SER A 30 -16.03 -17.72 5.91
CA SER A 30 -15.85 -16.46 6.63
C SER A 30 -17.14 -15.64 6.56
N LEU A 31 -17.99 -15.78 7.57
CA LEU A 31 -19.17 -14.93 7.76
C LEU A 31 -18.80 -13.74 8.67
N THR A 32 -18.84 -12.54 8.10
CA THR A 32 -18.97 -11.29 8.84
C THR A 32 -20.30 -11.26 9.60
N PRO A 33 -20.33 -10.99 10.92
CA PRO A 33 -21.59 -10.88 11.62
C PRO A 33 -22.12 -9.44 11.56
N SER A 34 -22.99 -9.19 10.59
CA SER A 34 -24.05 -8.19 10.71
C SER A 34 -25.24 -8.85 11.43
N SER A 35 -25.35 -8.65 12.74
CA SER A 35 -26.64 -8.60 13.45
C SER A 35 -26.43 -8.26 14.93
N ARG A 36 -27.24 -7.31 15.42
CA ARG A 36 -27.42 -7.06 16.86
C ARG A 36 -27.95 -8.31 17.52
N THR A 37 -27.06 -9.10 18.10
CA THR A 37 -27.38 -10.21 19.02
C THR A 37 -26.90 -9.82 20.41
N GLY A 38 -27.73 -10.08 21.43
CA GLY A 38 -27.44 -9.73 22.81
C GLY A 38 -26.07 -10.23 23.24
N THR A 39 -25.34 -9.40 23.98
CA THR A 39 -24.02 -9.69 24.54
C THR A 39 -24.07 -10.93 25.44
N ARG A 40 -23.86 -12.10 24.84
CA ARG A 40 -23.43 -13.30 25.55
C ARG A 40 -22.06 -13.00 26.13
N ALA A 41 -21.85 -13.20 27.43
CA ALA A 41 -20.55 -13.02 28.04
C ALA A 41 -19.51 -13.88 27.31
N GLN A 42 -18.57 -13.24 26.63
CA GLN A 42 -17.46 -13.94 25.98
C GLN A 42 -16.32 -14.09 26.99
N ILE A 43 -15.91 -15.34 27.23
CA ILE A 43 -14.69 -15.64 27.98
C ILE A 43 -13.51 -15.11 27.17
N ARG A 44 -12.65 -14.30 27.81
CA ARG A 44 -11.43 -13.76 27.22
C ARG A 44 -10.23 -14.40 27.89
N CYS A 45 -9.33 -14.97 27.10
CA CYS A 45 -8.03 -15.45 27.55
C CYS A 45 -6.96 -14.47 27.08
N THR A 46 -5.94 -14.28 27.92
CA THR A 46 -4.75 -13.48 27.60
C THR A 46 -3.51 -14.34 27.73
N LEU A 47 -2.36 -13.83 27.25
CA LEU A 47 -1.08 -14.49 27.50
C LEU A 47 -0.83 -14.73 29.00
N SER A 48 -1.16 -13.77 29.85
CA SER A 48 -1.04 -13.93 31.31
C SER A 48 -1.88 -15.08 31.87
N SER A 49 -2.97 -15.47 31.19
CA SER A 49 -3.79 -16.61 31.59
C SER A 49 -3.09 -17.95 31.36
N LEU A 50 -2.07 -18.01 30.49
CA LEU A 50 -1.26 -19.21 30.26
C LEU A 50 -0.14 -19.36 31.30
N ILE A 51 0.36 -18.25 31.85
CA ILE A 51 1.50 -18.28 32.77
C ILE A 51 1.06 -18.98 34.07
N GLY A 52 1.73 -20.09 34.40
CA GLY A 52 1.39 -20.94 35.55
C GLY A 52 0.18 -21.84 35.34
N ALA A 53 -0.44 -21.85 34.14
CA ALA A 53 -1.57 -22.72 33.85
C ALA A 53 -1.14 -24.20 33.93
N ALA A 54 -1.99 -25.01 34.55
CA ALA A 54 -1.79 -26.45 34.65
C ALA A 54 -2.07 -27.12 33.29
N THR A 55 -1.13 -27.96 32.85
CA THR A 55 -1.21 -28.71 31.59
C THR A 55 -1.09 -30.21 31.85
N ALA A 56 -1.31 -31.02 30.82
CA ALA A 56 -1.03 -32.46 30.86
C ALA A 56 0.47 -32.78 31.06
N VAL A 57 1.36 -31.79 30.93
CA VAL A 57 2.82 -31.97 30.89
C VAL A 57 3.55 -31.12 31.94
N GLY A 58 2.83 -30.51 32.89
CA GLY A 58 3.36 -29.64 33.96
C GLY A 58 2.66 -28.28 34.03
N ASN A 59 3.14 -27.37 34.87
CA ASN A 59 2.69 -25.96 34.81
C ASN A 59 3.54 -25.21 33.79
N ILE A 60 2.94 -24.31 33.03
CA ILE A 60 3.69 -23.47 32.08
C ILE A 60 4.54 -22.46 32.86
N ALA A 61 5.86 -22.57 32.76
CA ALA A 61 6.80 -21.67 33.40
C ALA A 61 7.23 -20.51 32.48
N LEU A 62 7.78 -19.44 33.04
CA LEU A 62 8.54 -18.47 32.24
C LEU A 62 9.96 -18.97 32.04
N ILE A 63 10.56 -18.66 30.89
CA ILE A 63 11.98 -18.91 30.66
C ILE A 63 12.79 -17.87 31.44
N GLU A 64 13.79 -18.35 32.17
CA GLU A 64 14.63 -17.55 33.07
C GLU A 64 15.35 -16.43 32.30
N GLY A 65 15.29 -15.20 32.82
CA GLY A 65 15.91 -14.01 32.22
C GLY A 65 15.14 -13.43 31.03
N GLU A 66 13.91 -13.88 30.77
CA GLU A 66 13.01 -13.34 29.75
C GLU A 66 11.73 -12.73 30.31
N GLU A 67 11.54 -12.76 31.63
CA GLU A 67 10.29 -12.43 32.31
C GLU A 67 9.82 -11.01 31.98
N GLN A 68 10.74 -10.05 32.02
CA GLN A 68 10.48 -8.65 31.68
C GLN A 68 10.01 -8.46 30.23
N TYR A 69 10.47 -9.30 29.30
CA TYR A 69 10.08 -9.22 27.89
C TYR A 69 8.71 -9.85 27.68
N VAL A 70 8.45 -11.01 28.30
CA VAL A 70 7.14 -11.68 28.24
C VAL A 70 6.05 -10.80 28.87
N GLN A 71 6.36 -10.11 29.97
CA GLN A 71 5.39 -9.28 30.69
C GLN A 71 4.82 -8.12 29.85
N ARG A 72 5.58 -7.61 28.87
CA ARG A 72 5.13 -6.59 27.91
C ARG A 72 3.95 -7.03 27.04
N ALA A 73 3.79 -8.34 26.85
CA ALA A 73 2.70 -8.93 26.07
C ALA A 73 1.66 -9.63 26.95
N SER A 74 1.68 -9.42 28.27
CA SER A 74 0.78 -10.09 29.23
C SER A 74 -0.71 -9.92 28.92
N SER A 75 -1.10 -8.76 28.39
CA SER A 75 -2.47 -8.43 27.99
C SER A 75 -2.85 -8.90 26.58
N LEU A 76 -1.94 -9.52 25.83
CA LEU A 76 -2.18 -10.01 24.48
C LEU A 76 -3.39 -10.97 24.49
N PRO A 77 -4.47 -10.65 23.77
CA PRO A 77 -5.64 -11.50 23.71
C PRO A 77 -5.32 -12.77 22.91
N LEU A 78 -5.78 -13.91 23.43
CA LEU A 78 -5.67 -15.21 22.79
C LEU A 78 -7.05 -15.71 22.39
N SER A 79 -7.15 -16.29 21.19
CA SER A 79 -8.32 -17.07 20.82
C SER A 79 -8.43 -18.29 21.74
N MET A 80 -9.66 -18.76 21.99
CA MET A 80 -9.85 -19.99 22.79
C MET A 80 -9.18 -21.21 22.16
N ALA A 81 -9.09 -21.27 20.82
CA ALA A 81 -8.37 -22.33 20.13
C ALA A 81 -6.87 -22.27 20.43
N THR A 82 -6.26 -21.11 20.23
CA THR A 82 -4.84 -20.86 20.51
C THR A 82 -4.50 -21.13 21.99
N TYR A 83 -5.36 -20.70 22.92
CA TYR A 83 -5.19 -20.99 24.34
C TYR A 83 -5.18 -22.50 24.61
N ARG A 84 -6.14 -23.26 24.04
CA ARG A 84 -6.24 -24.72 24.21
C ARG A 84 -5.04 -25.46 23.62
N GLU A 85 -4.56 -25.05 22.46
CA GLU A 85 -3.35 -25.61 21.85
C GLU A 85 -2.14 -25.34 22.73
N ALA A 86 -1.98 -24.10 23.23
CA ALA A 86 -0.88 -23.73 24.10
C ALA A 86 -0.85 -24.56 25.38
N ILE A 87 -1.98 -24.73 26.08
CA ILE A 87 -2.04 -25.59 27.28
C ILE A 87 -1.82 -27.08 26.99
N GLN A 88 -2.00 -27.53 25.75
CA GLN A 88 -1.78 -28.94 25.41
C GLN A 88 -0.29 -29.25 25.21
N PHE A 89 0.44 -28.31 24.61
CA PHE A 89 1.79 -28.58 24.13
C PHE A 89 2.89 -27.81 24.87
N ALA A 90 2.64 -26.58 25.31
CA ALA A 90 3.68 -25.71 25.85
C ALA A 90 4.08 -26.11 27.28
N ARG A 91 5.38 -26.00 27.59
CA ARG A 91 5.93 -26.15 28.94
C ARG A 91 6.50 -24.85 29.50
N SER A 92 6.94 -23.97 28.61
CA SER A 92 7.50 -22.68 28.98
C SER A 92 7.07 -21.60 27.99
N ILE A 93 7.11 -20.34 28.45
CA ILE A 93 6.88 -19.15 27.63
C ILE A 93 8.12 -18.27 27.68
N GLY A 94 8.53 -17.80 26.52
CA GLY A 94 9.63 -16.86 26.36
C GLY A 94 9.43 -15.97 25.14
N VAL A 95 10.49 -15.28 24.75
CA VAL A 95 10.53 -14.43 23.56
C VAL A 95 11.64 -14.89 22.61
N THR A 96 11.53 -14.55 21.33
CA THR A 96 12.61 -14.81 20.36
C THR A 96 13.77 -13.81 20.55
N PRO A 97 14.97 -14.10 20.03
CA PRO A 97 16.04 -13.10 19.95
C PRO A 97 15.63 -11.84 19.19
N ASN A 98 14.81 -12.01 18.15
CA ASN A 98 14.30 -10.90 17.35
C ASN A 98 13.38 -9.97 18.16
N PHE A 99 12.50 -10.53 19.00
CA PHE A 99 11.68 -9.75 19.93
C PHE A 99 12.54 -8.83 20.79
N ARG A 100 13.60 -9.37 21.42
CA ARG A 100 14.53 -8.57 22.24
C ARG A 100 15.19 -7.47 21.42
N ARG A 101 15.77 -7.81 20.26
CA ARG A 101 16.41 -6.83 19.36
C ARG A 101 15.48 -5.67 19.00
N VAL A 102 14.21 -5.95 18.69
CA VAL A 102 13.23 -4.91 18.34
C VAL A 102 12.94 -4.01 19.55
N ILE A 103 12.70 -4.60 20.73
CA ILE A 103 12.44 -3.83 21.96
C ILE A 103 13.64 -2.94 22.30
N ASP A 104 14.84 -3.49 22.24
CA ASP A 104 16.07 -2.80 22.64
C ASP A 104 16.44 -1.71 21.62
N TYR A 105 16.33 -2.01 20.30
CA TYR A 105 16.65 -1.06 19.23
C TYR A 105 15.79 0.20 19.29
N PHE A 106 14.47 0.05 19.53
CA PHE A 106 13.56 1.18 19.58
C PHE A 106 13.44 1.83 20.97
N GLY A 107 14.11 1.30 21.99
CA GLY A 107 14.02 1.81 23.36
C GLY A 107 12.58 1.82 23.89
N VAL A 108 11.83 0.75 23.64
CA VAL A 108 10.38 0.71 23.90
C VAL A 108 10.10 0.83 25.42
N PRO A 109 9.22 1.75 25.85
CA PRO A 109 8.88 1.93 27.26
C PRO A 109 8.46 0.62 27.94
N GLU A 110 8.76 0.47 29.23
CA GLU A 110 8.40 -0.71 30.01
C GLU A 110 6.89 -0.99 29.92
N GLY A 111 6.51 -2.26 29.77
CA GLY A 111 5.11 -2.66 29.62
C GLY A 111 4.48 -2.39 28.25
N GLU A 112 5.19 -1.75 27.30
CA GLU A 112 4.72 -1.52 25.93
C GLU A 112 5.39 -2.47 24.91
N LEU A 113 4.70 -2.65 23.77
CA LEU A 113 5.23 -3.16 22.51
C LEU A 113 5.23 -2.05 21.45
N PRO A 114 6.22 -2.03 20.54
CA PRO A 114 6.33 -0.97 19.54
C PRO A 114 5.19 -1.05 18.52
N ALA A 115 4.87 0.10 17.92
CA ALA A 115 4.00 0.12 16.74
C ALA A 115 4.70 -0.49 15.52
N GLY A 116 3.91 -0.96 14.55
CA GLY A 116 4.41 -1.55 13.31
C GLY A 116 4.86 -3.00 13.44
N PHE A 117 4.46 -3.67 14.52
CA PHE A 117 4.74 -5.09 14.75
C PHE A 117 3.51 -5.81 15.28
N ARG A 118 3.26 -7.01 14.75
CA ARG A 118 2.31 -7.97 15.31
C ARG A 118 3.04 -9.01 16.14
N VAL A 119 2.37 -9.52 17.17
CA VAL A 119 2.90 -10.61 17.98
C VAL A 119 2.55 -11.93 17.32
N GLU A 120 3.56 -12.76 17.06
CA GLU A 120 3.39 -14.16 16.70
C GLU A 120 3.74 -15.09 17.86
N LEU A 121 3.01 -16.18 17.95
CA LEU A 121 3.33 -17.28 18.86
C LEU A 121 3.94 -18.42 18.05
N ARG A 122 5.12 -18.89 18.46
CA ARG A 122 5.83 -20.00 17.83
C ARG A 122 6.11 -21.07 18.86
N LEU A 123 5.63 -22.28 18.62
CA LEU A 123 5.95 -23.42 19.46
C LEU A 123 7.23 -24.09 18.94
N GLU A 124 8.28 -24.12 19.77
CA GLU A 124 9.56 -24.75 19.46
C GLU A 124 9.55 -26.24 19.81
N ALA A 125 10.53 -26.99 19.28
CA ALA A 125 10.61 -28.45 19.44
C ALA A 125 10.77 -28.90 20.90
N ASP A 126 11.37 -28.05 21.74
CA ASP A 126 11.53 -28.23 23.19
C ASP A 126 10.25 -27.89 23.98
N ARG A 127 9.17 -27.52 23.28
CA ARG A 127 7.89 -27.08 23.83
C ARG A 127 7.93 -25.70 24.48
N ALA A 128 8.91 -24.86 24.14
CA ALA A 128 8.87 -23.44 24.44
C ALA A 128 7.90 -22.71 23.50
N LEU A 129 6.94 -21.98 24.06
CA LEU A 129 6.10 -21.06 23.31
C LEU A 129 6.79 -19.69 23.28
N ARG A 130 7.36 -19.33 22.13
CA ARG A 130 8.08 -18.07 21.92
C ARG A 130 7.19 -17.00 21.33
N LEU A 131 7.26 -15.81 21.90
CA LEU A 131 6.70 -14.60 21.33
C LEU A 131 7.70 -13.95 20.38
N ASP A 132 7.28 -13.66 19.16
CA ASP A 132 8.06 -12.89 18.19
C ASP A 132 7.36 -11.58 17.82
N LEU A 133 8.15 -10.55 17.49
CA LEU A 133 7.65 -9.30 16.90
C LEU A 133 7.90 -9.33 15.40
N VAL A 134 6.84 -9.57 14.63
CA VAL A 134 6.91 -9.60 13.17
C VAL A 134 6.46 -8.27 12.60
N ARG A 135 7.25 -7.71 11.67
CA ARG A 135 6.96 -6.43 11.03
C ARG A 135 5.58 -6.47 10.36
N ASP A 136 4.70 -5.56 10.76
CA ASP A 136 3.41 -5.35 10.10
C ASP A 136 2.90 -3.94 10.41
N ILE A 137 2.95 -3.06 9.41
CA ILE A 137 2.54 -1.65 9.55
C ILE A 137 1.03 -1.46 9.75
N ALA A 138 0.21 -2.51 9.60
CA ALA A 138 -1.19 -2.47 9.99
C ALA A 138 -1.41 -2.46 11.51
N TYR A 139 -0.36 -2.68 12.30
CA TYR A 139 -0.44 -2.67 13.76
C TYR A 139 0.12 -1.37 14.34
N GLY A 140 -0.66 -0.77 15.24
CA GLY A 140 -0.21 0.28 16.15
C GLY A 140 0.55 -0.31 17.34
N LYS A 141 0.71 0.49 18.40
CA LYS A 141 1.36 0.04 19.64
C LYS A 141 0.64 -1.15 20.27
N ASN A 142 1.38 -1.93 21.07
CA ASN A 142 0.82 -3.01 21.89
C ASN A 142 0.09 -4.10 21.09
N GLY A 143 0.49 -4.34 19.83
CA GLY A 143 -0.12 -5.35 18.98
C GLY A 143 -1.58 -5.07 18.63
N VAL A 144 -2.02 -3.82 18.73
CA VAL A 144 -3.39 -3.40 18.39
C VAL A 144 -3.43 -3.04 16.90
N LYS A 145 -4.38 -3.60 16.15
CA LYS A 145 -4.60 -3.19 14.75
C LYS A 145 -4.94 -1.69 14.67
N ARG A 146 -4.45 -1.03 13.63
CA ARG A 146 -4.86 0.35 13.30
C ARG A 146 -6.38 0.41 13.06
N PRO A 147 -7.00 1.60 13.19
CA PRO A 147 -8.47 1.73 13.17
C PRO A 147 -9.13 1.29 11.85
N THR A 148 -8.39 1.31 10.74
CA THR A 148 -8.88 1.01 9.39
C THR A 148 -8.00 -0.05 8.73
N ASN A 149 -8.61 -0.83 7.83
CA ASN A 149 -7.87 -1.78 6.98
C ASN A 149 -7.02 -1.06 5.93
N VAL A 150 -7.49 0.10 5.44
CA VAL A 150 -6.71 0.97 4.56
C VAL A 150 -5.67 1.72 5.39
N LEU A 151 -4.43 1.70 4.92
CA LEU A 151 -3.33 2.46 5.51
C LEU A 151 -3.06 3.74 4.72
N PHE A 152 -2.50 4.75 5.39
CA PHE A 152 -2.12 6.00 4.77
C PHE A 152 -0.61 6.19 4.78
N SER A 153 -0.13 6.88 3.76
CA SER A 153 1.26 7.21 3.54
C SER A 153 1.42 8.70 3.20
N ALA A 154 2.52 9.29 3.68
CA ALA A 154 2.92 10.63 3.27
C ALA A 154 3.87 10.54 2.07
N ASP A 155 3.54 11.21 0.96
CA ASP A 155 4.45 11.40 -0.17
C ASP A 155 5.22 12.72 0.01
N SER A 156 6.24 12.69 0.88
CA SER A 156 6.93 13.91 1.31
C SER A 156 8.33 13.61 1.85
N ALA A 157 9.20 14.63 1.78
CA ALA A 157 10.48 14.67 2.48
C ALA A 157 10.54 15.85 3.46
N ASN A 158 9.41 16.51 3.75
CA ASN A 158 9.34 17.70 4.59
C ASN A 158 8.99 17.31 6.05
N PRO A 159 9.94 17.39 7.00
CA PRO A 159 9.68 17.05 8.40
C PRO A 159 8.55 17.88 9.04
N TYR A 160 8.39 19.14 8.63
CA TYR A 160 7.38 20.05 9.19
C TYR A 160 5.95 19.66 8.81
N GLU A 161 5.75 19.06 7.63
CA GLU A 161 4.44 18.56 7.20
C GLU A 161 4.16 17.15 7.71
N VAL A 162 5.21 16.35 7.91
CA VAL A 162 5.09 14.97 8.39
C VAL A 162 4.80 14.90 9.89
N GLU A 163 5.42 15.76 10.70
CA GLU A 163 5.25 15.73 12.15
C GLU A 163 3.78 15.82 12.62
N PRO A 164 2.94 16.74 12.10
CA PRO A 164 1.52 16.82 12.49
C PRO A 164 0.70 15.55 12.21
N ILE A 165 1.10 14.75 11.21
CA ILE A 165 0.36 13.55 10.78
C ILE A 165 1.04 12.23 11.17
N LYS A 166 2.17 12.27 11.89
CA LYS A 166 3.00 11.09 12.22
C LYS A 166 2.23 9.94 12.88
N GLY A 167 1.20 10.25 13.67
CA GLY A 167 0.35 9.25 14.33
C GLY A 167 -0.72 8.62 13.44
N LEU A 168 -0.96 9.19 12.25
CA LEU A 168 -2.03 8.78 11.34
C LEU A 168 -1.53 7.92 10.18
N ILE A 169 -0.25 8.05 9.82
CA ILE A 169 0.36 7.33 8.70
C ILE A 169 1.09 6.06 9.16
N ALA A 170 1.24 5.13 8.21
CA ALA A 170 1.90 3.85 8.39
C ALA A 170 3.08 3.64 7.42
N ASN A 171 3.21 4.53 6.43
CA ASN A 171 4.32 4.56 5.51
C ASN A 171 4.67 6.02 5.15
N LEU A 172 5.89 6.25 4.68
CA LEU A 172 6.30 7.47 3.99
C LEU A 172 6.95 7.06 2.67
N THR A 173 6.57 7.72 1.58
CA THR A 173 7.24 7.60 0.29
C THR A 173 8.01 8.88 -0.01
N CYS A 174 9.24 8.75 -0.49
CA CYS A 174 9.97 9.86 -1.07
C CYS A 174 10.72 9.40 -2.32
N ASN A 175 11.12 10.35 -3.15
CA ASN A 175 11.93 10.15 -4.35
C ASN A 175 12.92 11.32 -4.48
N PRO A 176 13.93 11.25 -5.36
CA PRO A 176 14.91 12.32 -5.51
C PRO A 176 14.28 13.70 -5.75
N GLY A 177 13.25 13.80 -6.58
CA GLY A 177 12.55 15.08 -6.82
C GLY A 177 11.88 15.63 -5.55
N ILE A 178 11.23 14.77 -4.76
CA ILE A 178 10.63 15.19 -3.47
C ILE A 178 11.70 15.67 -2.49
N ILE A 179 12.82 14.95 -2.40
CA ILE A 179 13.90 15.27 -1.44
C ILE A 179 14.63 16.55 -1.86
N TYR A 180 15.13 16.59 -3.09
CA TYR A 180 16.00 17.67 -3.55
C TYR A 180 15.19 18.90 -3.98
N ASP A 181 14.18 18.73 -4.85
CA ASP A 181 13.51 19.87 -5.47
C ASP A 181 12.40 20.44 -4.58
N LEU A 182 11.57 19.58 -3.98
CA LEU A 182 10.44 20.04 -3.19
C LEU A 182 10.81 20.44 -1.75
N PHE A 183 11.91 19.90 -1.22
CA PHE A 183 12.35 20.17 0.15
C PHE A 183 13.73 20.86 0.25
N ILE A 184 14.85 20.14 0.07
CA ILE A 184 16.20 20.65 0.39
C ILE A 184 16.49 21.98 -0.33
N ASN A 185 16.24 22.05 -1.64
CA ASN A 185 16.49 23.24 -2.46
C ASN A 185 15.35 24.26 -2.43
N ASN A 186 14.26 23.98 -1.72
CA ASN A 186 13.10 24.85 -1.60
C ASN A 186 13.19 25.68 -0.31
N THR A 187 13.62 26.94 -0.44
CA THR A 187 13.78 27.90 0.67
C THR A 187 12.50 28.14 1.47
N LYS A 188 11.32 27.88 0.90
CA LYS A 188 10.04 28.03 1.63
C LYS A 188 9.71 26.80 2.46
N ALA A 189 10.12 25.62 2.02
CA ALA A 189 9.84 24.35 2.71
C ALA A 189 10.92 24.04 3.76
N ASN A 190 12.19 24.21 3.39
CA ASN A 190 13.34 24.05 4.28
C ASN A 190 13.61 25.36 5.04
N VAL A 191 12.79 25.60 6.07
CA VAL A 191 12.83 26.82 6.89
C VAL A 191 14.23 27.05 7.44
N ASP A 192 14.77 28.24 7.22
CA ASP A 192 16.12 28.66 7.64
C ASP A 192 17.28 27.77 7.13
N HIS A 193 17.05 26.93 6.11
CA HIS A 193 18.03 25.98 5.58
C HIS A 193 18.60 25.02 6.63
N LEU A 194 17.76 24.57 7.56
CA LEU A 194 18.16 23.64 8.62
C LEU A 194 18.68 22.30 8.11
N PHE A 195 18.26 21.89 6.90
CA PHE A 195 18.69 20.64 6.27
C PHE A 195 19.50 20.90 5.00
N SER A 196 20.65 20.24 4.86
CA SER A 196 21.54 20.37 3.70
C SER A 196 21.73 19.06 2.94
N THR A 197 21.49 17.92 3.59
CA THR A 197 21.76 16.60 3.01
C THR A 197 20.55 15.68 3.07
N ARG A 198 20.51 14.70 2.17
CA ARG A 198 19.49 13.63 2.17
C ARG A 198 19.50 12.85 3.49
N ASP A 199 20.68 12.64 4.07
CA ASP A 199 20.85 11.87 5.30
C ASP A 199 20.21 12.57 6.51
N GLU A 200 20.44 13.87 6.67
CA GLU A 200 19.82 14.67 7.74
C GLU A 200 18.29 14.61 7.66
N VAL A 201 17.75 14.70 6.44
CA VAL A 201 16.29 14.61 6.22
C VAL A 201 15.77 13.22 6.56
N MET A 202 16.43 12.15 6.09
CA MET A 202 15.98 10.78 6.36
C MET A 202 16.09 10.45 7.85
N GLN A 203 17.16 10.89 8.53
CA GLN A 203 17.35 10.69 9.96
C GLN A 203 16.25 11.39 10.77
N GLU A 204 15.93 12.64 10.43
CA GLU A 204 14.90 13.40 11.12
C GLU A 204 13.49 12.82 10.89
N LEU A 205 13.17 12.45 9.65
CA LEU A 205 11.91 11.75 9.36
C LEU A 205 11.83 10.42 10.11
N GLY A 206 12.93 9.67 10.18
CA GLY A 206 13.03 8.45 10.97
C GLY A 206 12.75 8.67 12.46
N ARG A 207 13.28 9.76 13.03
CA ARG A 207 13.03 10.17 14.42
C ARG A 207 11.56 10.54 14.64
N ILE A 208 10.97 11.31 13.73
CA ILE A 208 9.58 11.76 13.81
C ILE A 208 8.61 10.56 13.75
N LEU A 209 8.83 9.65 12.80
CA LEU A 209 7.90 8.56 12.52
C LEU A 209 8.01 7.38 13.49
N GLY A 210 9.19 7.14 14.05
CA GLY A 210 9.42 6.06 15.00
C GLY A 210 9.17 4.66 14.39
N PRO A 211 8.90 3.63 15.23
CA PRO A 211 8.82 2.25 14.76
C PRO A 211 7.59 1.96 13.90
N GLY A 212 6.50 2.72 14.03
CA GLY A 212 5.20 2.38 13.43
C GLY A 212 5.07 2.62 11.93
N CYS A 213 6.12 3.14 11.28
CA CYS A 213 6.07 3.61 9.89
C CYS A 213 7.18 2.96 9.07
N ASP A 214 6.85 2.46 7.88
CA ASP A 214 7.85 2.13 6.86
C ASP A 214 8.30 3.41 6.11
N MET A 215 9.54 3.44 5.64
CA MET A 215 10.12 4.54 4.89
C MET A 215 10.62 4.03 3.54
N SER A 216 9.81 4.29 2.51
CA SER A 216 10.07 3.95 1.12
C SER A 216 10.94 5.01 0.46
N VAL A 217 12.23 4.74 0.32
CA VAL A 217 13.24 5.68 -0.22
C VAL A 217 13.72 5.17 -1.58
N GLU A 218 13.68 6.01 -2.61
CA GLU A 218 14.09 5.65 -3.97
C GLU A 218 15.60 5.83 -4.20
N LEU A 219 16.19 4.92 -4.98
CA LEU A 219 17.60 5.01 -5.38
C LEU A 219 17.86 6.29 -6.18
N ASN A 220 19.02 6.91 -5.96
CA ASN A 220 19.42 8.08 -6.74
C ASN A 220 19.68 7.72 -8.21
N ASN A 221 20.36 6.60 -8.44
CA ASN A 221 20.69 6.14 -9.79
C ASN A 221 20.35 4.65 -9.97
N PRO A 222 19.12 4.30 -10.35
CA PRO A 222 18.76 2.90 -10.64
C PRO A 222 19.47 2.35 -11.89
N PHE A 223 20.21 3.18 -12.64
CA PHE A 223 20.95 2.81 -13.85
C PHE A 223 22.45 2.59 -13.62
N ALA A 224 22.94 2.71 -12.39
CA ALA A 224 24.35 2.47 -12.05
C ALA A 224 24.86 1.13 -12.61
N ARG A 225 26.02 1.14 -13.29
CA ARG A 225 26.56 -0.09 -13.90
C ARG A 225 27.03 -1.11 -12.87
N SER A 226 27.45 -0.63 -11.70
CA SER A 226 27.92 -1.44 -10.59
C SER A 226 26.77 -1.81 -9.66
N GLU A 227 26.56 -3.10 -9.42
CA GLU A 227 25.65 -3.57 -8.37
C GLU A 227 26.14 -3.15 -6.98
N GLN A 228 27.46 -3.11 -6.77
CA GLN A 228 28.04 -2.69 -5.50
C GLN A 228 27.71 -1.24 -5.17
N GLU A 229 27.70 -0.34 -6.16
CA GLU A 229 27.33 1.08 -5.95
C GLU A 229 25.88 1.21 -5.44
N ILE A 230 24.98 0.37 -5.97
CA ILE A 230 23.59 0.33 -5.53
C ILE A 230 23.48 -0.26 -4.12
N LEU A 231 24.21 -1.34 -3.84
CA LEU A 231 24.21 -1.96 -2.52
C LEU A 231 24.81 -1.04 -1.45
N ASP A 232 25.85 -0.27 -1.77
CA ASP A 232 26.46 0.70 -0.87
C ASP A 232 25.46 1.80 -0.49
N GLU A 233 24.71 2.35 -1.46
CA GLU A 233 23.63 3.31 -1.17
C GLU A 233 22.56 2.69 -0.26
N VAL A 234 22.15 1.45 -0.55
CA VAL A 234 21.10 0.76 0.23
C VAL A 234 21.55 0.43 1.65
N TYR A 235 22.79 -0.03 1.84
CA TYR A 235 23.31 -0.34 3.17
C TYR A 235 23.51 0.92 4.01
N HIS A 236 23.95 2.02 3.40
CA HIS A 236 23.98 3.32 4.06
C HIS A 236 22.59 3.73 4.60
N PHE A 237 21.53 3.58 3.79
CA PHE A 237 20.17 3.82 4.28
C PHE A 237 19.73 2.82 5.35
N ARG A 238 20.19 1.57 5.28
CA ARG A 238 19.87 0.56 6.30
C ARG A 238 20.50 0.92 7.64
N GLU A 239 21.70 1.50 7.64
CA GLU A 239 22.33 2.02 8.86
C GLU A 239 21.55 3.21 9.43
N LEU A 240 21.16 4.16 8.58
CA LEU A 240 20.40 5.35 8.99
C LEU A 240 18.99 5.03 9.52
N LEU A 241 18.27 4.11 8.85
CA LEU A 241 16.85 3.87 9.09
C LEU A 241 16.54 2.53 9.75
N SER A 242 17.50 1.63 9.91
CA SER A 242 17.34 0.20 10.24
C SER A 242 16.56 -0.62 9.21
N GLU A 243 16.78 -1.93 9.28
CA GLU A 243 16.01 -2.93 8.53
C GLU A 243 14.49 -2.87 8.81
N TYR A 244 14.10 -2.41 10.00
CA TYR A 244 12.71 -2.37 10.44
C TYR A 244 11.89 -1.27 9.75
N ARG A 245 12.52 -0.17 9.31
CA ARG A 245 11.81 0.93 8.65
C ARG A 245 12.12 1.01 7.16
N LEU A 246 13.34 0.67 6.75
CA LEU A 246 13.76 0.85 5.36
C LEU A 246 12.98 -0.04 4.38
N VAL A 247 12.49 0.60 3.31
CA VAL A 247 12.03 -0.04 2.09
C VAL A 247 12.65 0.71 0.91
N ILE A 248 13.27 -0.01 -0.03
CA ILE A 248 13.92 0.63 -1.19
C ILE A 248 12.95 0.69 -2.36
N LYS A 249 12.75 1.88 -2.92
CA LYS A 249 11.95 2.03 -4.14
C LYS A 249 12.79 1.74 -5.37
N VAL A 250 12.30 0.83 -6.20
CA VAL A 250 12.92 0.42 -7.46
C VAL A 250 11.95 0.67 -8.61
N PRO A 251 12.31 1.45 -9.63
CA PRO A 251 11.39 1.78 -10.71
C PRO A 251 11.35 0.71 -11.80
N HIS A 252 10.25 0.67 -12.55
CA HIS A 252 10.31 0.20 -13.94
C HIS A 252 11.21 1.15 -14.75
N THR A 253 12.16 0.57 -15.47
CA THR A 253 13.19 1.31 -16.22
C THR A 253 12.84 1.54 -17.69
N GLY A 254 11.97 0.70 -18.25
CA GLY A 254 11.59 0.78 -19.66
C GLY A 254 12.82 0.69 -20.57
N PRO A 255 12.93 1.53 -21.62
CA PRO A 255 14.07 1.54 -22.54
C PRO A 255 15.30 2.31 -22.01
N VAL A 256 15.23 2.89 -20.81
CA VAL A 256 16.29 3.73 -20.24
C VAL A 256 17.35 2.87 -19.57
N ASN A 257 18.62 3.18 -19.83
CA ASN A 257 19.77 2.47 -19.28
C ASN A 257 20.98 3.41 -19.10
N ALA A 258 22.07 2.86 -18.56
CA ALA A 258 23.29 3.62 -18.26
C ALA A 258 23.91 4.31 -19.49
N ASP A 259 23.68 3.80 -20.70
CA ASP A 259 24.28 4.30 -21.93
C ASP A 259 23.46 5.44 -22.56
N ASN A 260 22.18 5.57 -22.17
CA ASN A 260 21.25 6.49 -22.81
C ASN A 260 20.53 7.47 -21.86
N MET A 261 20.62 7.28 -20.54
CA MET A 261 19.92 8.13 -19.55
C MET A 261 20.27 9.62 -19.66
N GLU A 262 21.47 9.96 -20.14
CA GLU A 262 21.92 11.35 -20.32
C GLU A 262 21.05 12.15 -21.29
N GLN A 263 20.33 11.46 -22.20
CA GLN A 263 19.34 12.08 -23.09
C GLN A 263 18.19 12.76 -22.35
N LEU A 264 17.86 12.28 -21.14
CA LEU A 264 16.81 12.86 -20.30
C LEU A 264 17.32 14.02 -19.44
N LEU A 265 18.64 14.23 -19.37
CA LEU A 265 19.27 15.22 -18.51
C LEU A 265 19.77 16.43 -19.28
N THR A 266 20.17 16.23 -20.54
CA THR A 266 20.85 17.25 -21.36
C THR A 266 20.06 17.61 -22.63
N GLY A 267 20.39 18.74 -23.24
CA GLY A 267 19.78 19.18 -24.50
C GLY A 267 18.28 19.47 -24.39
N ASP A 268 17.48 18.94 -25.31
CA ASP A 268 16.01 19.06 -25.31
C ASP A 268 15.33 18.12 -24.31
N LYS A 269 16.11 17.27 -23.63
CA LYS A 269 15.67 16.29 -22.63
C LYS A 269 14.64 15.29 -23.16
N LYS A 270 14.60 15.05 -24.48
CA LYS A 270 13.70 14.09 -25.11
C LYS A 270 14.38 12.76 -25.38
N PHE A 271 13.67 11.68 -25.07
CA PHE A 271 14.19 10.33 -25.30
C PHE A 271 13.99 9.91 -26.75
N LYS A 272 15.05 9.40 -27.39
CA LYS A 272 15.02 9.12 -28.84
C LYS A 272 14.17 7.91 -29.22
N LYS A 273 13.98 6.95 -28.32
CA LYS A 273 13.19 5.74 -28.56
C LYS A 273 11.79 5.91 -27.99
N ARG A 274 10.81 5.17 -28.52
CA ARG A 274 9.52 5.01 -27.86
C ARG A 274 9.63 4.19 -26.58
N TYR A 275 8.67 4.38 -25.68
CA TYR A 275 8.56 3.62 -24.43
C TYR A 275 8.48 2.09 -24.63
N ASP A 276 8.00 1.61 -25.79
CA ASP A 276 7.85 0.19 -26.14
C ASP A 276 8.97 -0.35 -27.04
N GLN A 277 9.94 0.48 -27.43
CA GLN A 277 11.13 0.08 -28.17
C GLN A 277 12.25 -0.33 -27.19
N VAL A 278 12.01 -1.42 -26.47
CA VAL A 278 12.86 -1.90 -25.37
C VAL A 278 13.68 -3.11 -25.78
N GLU A 279 14.89 -3.20 -25.24
CA GLU A 279 15.60 -4.47 -25.15
C GLU A 279 15.17 -5.19 -23.87
N THR A 280 15.12 -6.53 -23.89
CA THR A 280 14.69 -7.32 -22.72
C THR A 280 15.51 -6.99 -21.48
N LYS A 281 16.84 -6.82 -21.62
CA LYS A 281 17.73 -6.46 -20.52
C LYS A 281 17.34 -5.14 -19.86
N ASP A 282 16.98 -4.14 -20.65
CA ASP A 282 16.65 -2.79 -20.16
C ASP A 282 15.28 -2.80 -19.49
N ALA A 283 14.29 -3.46 -20.10
CA ALA A 283 12.94 -3.58 -19.56
C ALA A 283 12.90 -4.30 -18.20
N PHE A 284 13.73 -5.32 -18.02
CA PHE A 284 13.81 -6.11 -16.79
C PHE A 284 14.87 -5.64 -15.79
N ARG A 285 15.58 -4.53 -16.06
CA ARG A 285 16.61 -4.04 -15.14
C ARG A 285 16.05 -3.75 -13.74
N GLY A 286 14.93 -3.05 -13.63
CA GLY A 286 14.25 -2.83 -12.35
C GLY A 286 13.84 -4.13 -11.63
N HIS A 287 13.45 -5.15 -12.39
CA HIS A 287 13.07 -6.46 -11.82
C HIS A 287 14.29 -7.20 -11.26
N ASN A 288 15.39 -7.22 -12.01
CA ASN A 288 16.64 -7.85 -11.58
C ASN A 288 17.22 -7.14 -10.35
N LEU A 289 17.09 -5.81 -10.28
CA LEU A 289 17.47 -5.05 -9.10
C LEU A 289 16.60 -5.40 -7.90
N ALA A 290 15.28 -5.52 -8.07
CA ALA A 290 14.40 -5.95 -6.98
C ALA A 290 14.75 -7.35 -6.47
N LEU A 291 15.11 -8.28 -7.36
CA LEU A 291 15.61 -9.61 -7.00
C LEU A 291 16.93 -9.54 -6.22
N LEU A 292 17.93 -8.79 -6.73
CA LEU A 292 19.20 -8.56 -6.04
C LEU A 292 18.98 -8.05 -4.62
N LEU A 293 18.17 -7.01 -4.45
CA LEU A 293 17.88 -6.44 -3.12
C LEU A 293 17.17 -7.45 -2.21
N SER A 294 16.26 -8.26 -2.75
CA SER A 294 15.57 -9.31 -1.99
C SER A 294 16.54 -10.39 -1.50
N ASP A 295 17.52 -10.79 -2.31
CA ASP A 295 18.55 -11.76 -1.93
C ASP A 295 19.43 -11.24 -0.77
N HIS A 296 19.54 -9.92 -0.63
CA HIS A 296 20.20 -9.25 0.50
C HIS A 296 19.25 -8.92 1.68
N GLY A 297 18.03 -9.44 1.66
CA GLY A 297 17.03 -9.26 2.72
C GLY A 297 16.45 -7.85 2.81
N ILE A 298 16.51 -7.08 1.72
CA ILE A 298 15.97 -5.72 1.64
C ILE A 298 14.55 -5.75 1.08
N ARG A 299 13.62 -5.07 1.76
CA ARG A 299 12.24 -4.92 1.29
C ARG A 299 12.18 -3.92 0.14
N VAL A 300 11.45 -4.26 -0.91
CA VAL A 300 11.35 -3.45 -2.13
C VAL A 300 9.94 -2.86 -2.30
N ASN A 301 9.89 -1.60 -2.68
CA ASN A 301 8.72 -0.90 -3.18
C ASN A 301 8.86 -0.71 -4.70
N PHE A 302 8.13 -1.48 -5.49
CA PHE A 302 8.21 -1.41 -6.94
C PHE A 302 7.41 -0.21 -7.46
N THR A 303 8.10 0.77 -8.06
CA THR A 303 7.54 2.07 -8.44
C THR A 303 7.54 2.30 -9.96
N LEU A 304 7.05 3.48 -10.40
CA LEU A 304 6.83 3.87 -11.80
C LEU A 304 5.94 2.88 -12.58
N MET A 305 4.85 2.45 -11.94
CA MET A 305 3.88 1.52 -12.47
C MET A 305 2.61 2.28 -12.88
N PHE A 306 2.37 2.36 -14.18
CA PHE A 306 1.26 3.08 -14.78
C PHE A 306 0.24 2.13 -15.41
N GLU A 307 0.68 1.00 -15.97
CA GLU A 307 -0.20 0.06 -16.66
C GLU A 307 -0.43 -1.24 -15.88
N PRO A 308 -1.66 -1.80 -15.89
CA PRO A 308 -2.01 -2.98 -15.09
C PRO A 308 -1.09 -4.20 -15.32
N TYR A 309 -0.65 -4.44 -16.56
CA TYR A 309 0.22 -5.57 -16.89
C TYR A 309 1.62 -5.48 -16.25
N GLN A 310 2.05 -4.29 -15.82
CA GLN A 310 3.33 -4.12 -15.12
C GLN A 310 3.29 -4.77 -13.73
N ALA A 311 2.12 -4.80 -13.09
CA ALA A 311 1.99 -5.32 -11.73
C ALA A 311 2.25 -6.81 -11.63
N ILE A 312 1.65 -7.62 -12.52
CA ILE A 312 1.85 -9.07 -12.48
C ILE A 312 3.31 -9.48 -12.73
N LEU A 313 4.03 -8.70 -13.56
CA LEU A 313 5.46 -8.91 -13.82
C LEU A 313 6.31 -8.49 -12.61
N ALA A 314 6.04 -7.31 -12.04
CA ALA A 314 6.75 -6.83 -10.84
C ALA A 314 6.60 -7.80 -9.67
N LEU A 315 5.41 -8.41 -9.51
CA LEU A 315 5.13 -9.40 -8.46
C LEU A 315 6.04 -10.64 -8.54
N GLN A 316 6.61 -10.97 -9.70
CA GLN A 316 7.58 -12.07 -9.81
C GLN A 316 8.88 -11.80 -9.02
N ALA A 317 9.21 -10.52 -8.80
CA ALA A 317 10.35 -10.10 -7.99
C ALA A 317 10.02 -10.00 -6.48
N LYS A 318 8.84 -10.49 -6.06
CA LYS A 318 8.38 -10.57 -4.66
C LYS A 318 8.47 -9.24 -3.87
N PRO A 319 8.05 -8.10 -4.44
CA PRO A 319 8.17 -6.82 -3.76
C PRO A 319 7.24 -6.75 -2.54
N TYR A 320 7.63 -5.98 -1.54
CA TYR A 320 6.82 -5.68 -0.37
C TYR A 320 5.71 -4.66 -0.70
N PHE A 321 5.97 -3.72 -1.61
CA PHE A 321 4.95 -2.85 -2.19
C PHE A 321 4.96 -2.88 -3.72
N ILE A 322 3.78 -2.78 -4.33
CA ILE A 322 3.62 -2.39 -5.74
C ILE A 322 2.88 -1.07 -5.81
N ASN A 323 3.27 -0.18 -6.72
CA ASN A 323 2.63 1.12 -6.87
C ASN A 323 1.61 1.13 -8.01
N CYS A 324 0.67 2.06 -7.95
CA CYS A 324 -0.23 2.38 -9.04
C CYS A 324 -0.33 3.90 -9.18
N PHE A 325 0.24 4.44 -10.25
CA PHE A 325 0.25 5.87 -10.55
C PHE A 325 -1.00 6.23 -11.36
N ILE A 326 -1.92 6.99 -10.77
CA ILE A 326 -3.25 7.18 -11.39
C ILE A 326 -3.38 8.47 -12.21
N ARG A 327 -2.79 9.58 -11.74
CA ARG A 327 -3.06 10.93 -12.28
C ARG A 327 -2.69 11.10 -13.74
N HIS A 328 -1.43 10.85 -14.10
CA HIS A 328 -0.96 11.08 -15.47
C HIS A 328 -1.73 10.23 -16.48
N ARG A 329 -2.01 8.99 -16.10
CA ARG A 329 -2.77 8.05 -16.92
C ARG A 329 -4.20 8.54 -17.19
N ALA A 330 -4.90 8.97 -16.15
CA ALA A 330 -6.25 9.51 -16.25
C ALA A 330 -6.29 10.82 -17.07
N PHE A 331 -5.39 11.76 -16.78
CA PHE A 331 -5.37 13.06 -17.46
C PHE A 331 -5.02 12.95 -18.94
N GLN A 332 -4.06 12.09 -19.29
CA GLN A 332 -3.68 11.85 -20.68
C GLN A 332 -4.80 11.13 -21.45
N ALA A 333 -5.48 10.16 -20.84
CA ALA A 333 -6.67 9.54 -21.44
C ALA A 333 -7.79 10.58 -21.67
N GLY A 334 -8.05 11.46 -20.70
CA GLY A 334 -8.99 12.56 -20.87
C GLY A 334 -8.62 13.50 -22.01
N ALA A 335 -7.33 13.83 -22.17
CA ALA A 335 -6.84 14.66 -23.28
C ALA A 335 -7.03 13.97 -24.63
N MET A 336 -6.69 12.68 -24.75
CA MET A 336 -6.92 11.88 -25.95
C MET A 336 -8.41 11.85 -26.32
N LYS A 337 -9.28 11.58 -25.33
CA LYS A 337 -10.73 11.53 -25.56
C LYS A 337 -11.28 12.86 -26.07
N ARG A 338 -10.84 13.98 -25.49
CA ARG A 338 -11.27 15.32 -25.93
C ARG A 338 -10.87 15.59 -27.38
N ALA A 339 -9.60 15.36 -27.72
CA ALA A 339 -9.10 15.60 -29.08
C ALA A 339 -9.84 14.74 -30.12
N LEU A 340 -10.03 13.45 -29.83
CA LEU A 340 -10.78 12.54 -30.71
C LEU A 340 -12.25 12.94 -30.86
N THR A 341 -12.89 13.39 -29.77
CA THR A 341 -14.28 13.87 -29.81
C THR A 341 -14.41 15.15 -30.64
N GLN A 342 -13.48 16.10 -30.48
CA GLN A 342 -13.47 17.33 -31.25
C GLN A 342 -13.25 17.05 -32.75
N TYR A 343 -12.32 16.17 -33.07
CA TYR A 343 -12.11 15.70 -34.45
C TYR A 343 -13.38 15.06 -35.01
N ALA A 344 -14.02 14.14 -34.28
CA ALA A 344 -15.23 13.46 -34.75
C ALA A 344 -16.41 14.40 -35.05
N VAL A 345 -16.51 15.54 -34.36
CA VAL A 345 -17.59 16.51 -34.54
C VAL A 345 -17.27 17.55 -35.62
N THR A 346 -16.00 17.83 -35.88
CA THR A 346 -15.59 18.95 -36.76
C THR A 346 -14.91 18.51 -38.07
N ASP A 347 -14.40 17.28 -38.13
CA ASP A 347 -13.49 16.76 -39.15
C ASP A 347 -12.24 17.65 -39.39
N ASP A 348 -11.87 18.48 -38.39
CA ASP A 348 -10.73 19.38 -38.47
C ASP A 348 -9.42 18.67 -38.08
N PRO A 349 -8.48 18.45 -39.01
CA PRO A 349 -7.27 17.67 -38.75
C PRO A 349 -6.37 18.27 -37.66
N LYS A 350 -6.52 19.56 -37.32
CA LYS A 350 -5.73 20.21 -36.26
C LYS A 350 -5.82 19.48 -34.93
N TYR A 351 -6.97 18.88 -34.59
CA TYR A 351 -7.13 18.16 -33.33
C TYR A 351 -6.30 16.87 -33.29
N LEU A 352 -6.06 16.24 -34.45
CA LEU A 352 -5.14 15.10 -34.55
C LEU A 352 -3.68 15.55 -34.56
N GLU A 353 -3.37 16.74 -35.08
CA GLU A 353 -2.04 17.35 -35.01
C GLU A 353 -1.66 17.70 -33.56
N GLU A 354 -2.58 18.32 -32.82
CA GLU A 354 -2.44 18.60 -31.38
C GLU A 354 -2.29 17.31 -30.56
N LEU A 355 -3.09 16.28 -30.88
CA LEU A 355 -2.97 14.96 -30.27
C LEU A 355 -1.60 14.33 -30.54
N ARG A 356 -1.09 14.42 -31.77
CA ARG A 356 0.26 13.94 -32.12
C ARG A 356 1.34 14.68 -31.33
N ALA A 357 1.24 16.01 -31.25
CA ALA A 357 2.17 16.83 -30.48
C ALA A 357 2.16 16.45 -29.00
N MET A 358 0.98 16.23 -28.42
CA MET A 358 0.83 15.75 -27.03
C MET A 358 1.44 14.36 -26.86
N MET A 359 1.23 13.44 -27.80
CA MET A 359 1.78 12.09 -27.73
C MET A 359 3.31 12.05 -27.82
N VAL A 360 3.94 12.94 -28.59
CA VAL A 360 5.40 13.14 -28.56
C VAL A 360 5.85 13.76 -27.25
N GLU A 361 5.12 14.77 -26.76
CA GLU A 361 5.43 15.46 -25.52
C GLU A 361 5.34 14.55 -24.28
N LYS A 362 4.47 13.53 -24.32
CA LYS A 362 4.23 12.56 -23.24
C LYS A 362 4.80 11.16 -23.53
N ASP A 363 5.78 11.08 -24.42
CA ASP A 363 6.59 9.90 -24.70
C ASP A 363 5.82 8.66 -25.22
N TYR A 364 4.57 8.83 -25.67
CA TYR A 364 3.85 7.78 -26.41
C TYR A 364 4.47 7.57 -27.81
N LEU A 365 4.99 8.65 -28.39
CA LEU A 365 5.71 8.67 -29.66
C LEU A 365 7.11 9.24 -29.42
N SER A 366 8.08 8.79 -30.20
CA SER A 366 9.42 9.36 -30.18
C SER A 366 9.45 10.73 -30.89
N PRO A 367 10.47 11.58 -30.63
CA PRO A 367 10.67 12.82 -31.38
C PRO A 367 10.81 12.61 -32.90
N GLY A 368 11.31 11.43 -33.33
CA GLY A 368 11.41 11.05 -34.73
C GLY A 368 10.06 10.78 -35.42
N GLU A 369 8.99 10.65 -34.64
CA GLU A 369 7.62 10.40 -35.11
C GLU A 369 6.75 11.66 -35.10
N LYS A 370 7.35 12.85 -35.02
CA LYS A 370 6.63 14.15 -35.09
C LYS A 370 5.77 14.30 -36.35
N ASP A 371 6.14 13.61 -37.43
CA ASP A 371 5.46 13.63 -38.73
C ASP A 371 4.65 12.34 -38.97
N LEU A 372 4.37 11.54 -37.93
CA LEU A 372 3.56 10.33 -38.04
C LEU A 372 2.17 10.65 -38.63
N GLU A 373 1.72 9.82 -39.55
CA GLU A 373 0.41 9.95 -40.22
C GLU A 373 -0.74 10.10 -39.20
N LEU A 374 -1.58 11.12 -39.37
CA LEU A 374 -2.64 11.47 -38.41
C LEU A 374 -3.64 10.33 -38.18
N LEU A 375 -3.92 9.51 -39.20
CA LEU A 375 -4.79 8.34 -39.04
C LEU A 375 -4.18 7.29 -38.10
N LYS A 376 -2.85 7.13 -38.09
CA LYS A 376 -2.16 6.24 -37.14
C LYS A 376 -2.17 6.81 -35.73
N VAL A 377 -2.01 8.12 -35.58
CA VAL A 377 -2.14 8.83 -34.30
C VAL A 377 -3.53 8.61 -33.72
N LYS A 378 -4.57 8.83 -34.53
CA LYS A 378 -5.98 8.57 -34.17
C LYS A 378 -6.18 7.15 -33.68
N ARG A 379 -5.77 6.14 -34.46
CA ARG A 379 -5.92 4.72 -34.11
C ARG A 379 -5.19 4.37 -32.81
N THR A 380 -3.98 4.88 -32.62
CA THR A 380 -3.20 4.62 -31.40
C THR A 380 -3.92 5.16 -30.16
N ALA A 381 -4.45 6.39 -30.22
CA ALA A 381 -5.21 6.97 -29.13
C ALA A 381 -6.54 6.22 -28.86
N GLU A 382 -7.24 5.80 -29.92
CA GLU A 382 -8.46 4.97 -29.80
C GLU A 382 -8.16 3.62 -29.12
N ASP A 383 -7.05 2.97 -29.49
CA ASP A 383 -6.62 1.70 -28.90
C ASP A 383 -6.26 1.85 -27.41
N ILE A 384 -5.59 2.95 -27.03
CA ILE A 384 -5.29 3.28 -25.63
C ILE A 384 -6.58 3.47 -24.85
N LEU A 385 -7.51 4.32 -25.32
CA LEU A 385 -8.77 4.57 -24.61
C LEU A 385 -9.62 3.29 -24.45
N ARG A 386 -9.64 2.45 -25.49
CA ARG A 386 -10.33 1.15 -25.45
C ARG A 386 -9.70 0.23 -24.41
N TYR A 387 -8.37 0.12 -24.39
CA TYR A 387 -7.65 -0.70 -23.40
C TYR A 387 -7.91 -0.22 -21.97
N ARG A 388 -7.87 1.09 -21.74
CA ARG A 388 -8.15 1.72 -20.43
C ARG A 388 -9.64 1.74 -20.07
N LYS A 389 -10.52 1.24 -20.95
CA LYS A 389 -11.98 1.22 -20.78
C LYS A 389 -12.56 2.60 -20.39
N PHE A 390 -11.99 3.66 -20.96
CA PHE A 390 -12.21 5.03 -20.49
C PHE A 390 -13.65 5.53 -20.68
N ASP A 391 -14.39 4.94 -21.62
CA ASP A 391 -15.80 5.27 -21.89
C ASP A 391 -16.78 4.44 -21.03
N SER A 392 -16.28 3.69 -20.03
CA SER A 392 -17.10 2.85 -19.15
C SER A 392 -16.92 3.23 -17.68
N PRO A 393 -17.86 2.87 -16.79
CA PRO A 393 -17.72 3.08 -15.35
C PRO A 393 -16.46 2.46 -14.73
N GLU A 394 -15.88 1.43 -15.37
CA GLU A 394 -14.67 0.76 -14.88
C GLU A 394 -13.43 1.66 -14.97
N GLY A 395 -13.37 2.57 -15.96
CA GLY A 395 -12.17 3.34 -16.28
C GLY A 395 -12.37 4.85 -16.45
N SER A 396 -13.61 5.36 -16.44
CA SER A 396 -13.88 6.80 -16.60
C SER A 396 -13.35 7.67 -15.46
N ASP A 397 -13.16 7.09 -14.27
CA ASP A 397 -12.53 7.73 -13.11
C ASP A 397 -10.99 7.58 -13.09
N GLY A 398 -10.42 6.84 -14.05
CA GLY A 398 -8.98 6.55 -14.13
C GLY A 398 -8.47 5.51 -13.13
N LEU A 399 -9.37 4.80 -12.43
CA LEU A 399 -9.02 3.79 -11.41
C LEU A 399 -9.08 2.34 -11.92
N ASP A 400 -9.21 2.10 -13.22
CA ASP A 400 -9.22 0.75 -13.81
C ASP A 400 -7.95 -0.05 -13.46
N ALA A 401 -6.78 0.62 -13.39
CA ALA A 401 -5.54 -0.01 -12.98
C ALA A 401 -5.53 -0.39 -11.48
N VAL A 402 -6.13 0.44 -10.62
CA VAL A 402 -6.30 0.12 -9.20
C VAL A 402 -7.21 -1.10 -9.05
N ARG A 403 -8.38 -1.10 -9.72
CA ARG A 403 -9.32 -2.24 -9.74
C ARG A 403 -8.65 -3.52 -10.21
N HIS A 404 -7.82 -3.45 -11.25
CA HIS A 404 -7.04 -4.60 -11.71
C HIS A 404 -6.10 -5.12 -10.61
N ASN A 405 -5.31 -4.24 -9.99
CA ASN A 405 -4.36 -4.63 -8.95
C ASN A 405 -5.04 -5.21 -7.70
N LEU A 406 -6.20 -4.69 -7.30
CA LEU A 406 -7.00 -5.28 -6.22
C LEU A 406 -7.43 -6.72 -6.53
N ARG A 407 -7.84 -6.99 -7.78
CA ARG A 407 -8.16 -8.37 -8.22
C ARG A 407 -6.90 -9.25 -8.24
N LEU A 408 -5.75 -8.71 -8.63
CA LEU A 408 -4.48 -9.46 -8.59
C LEU A 408 -4.06 -9.85 -7.17
N LEU A 409 -4.24 -8.97 -6.18
CA LEU A 409 -3.83 -9.28 -4.80
C LEU A 409 -4.53 -10.53 -4.25
N ARG A 410 -5.73 -10.89 -4.73
CA ARG A 410 -6.42 -12.14 -4.35
C ARG A 410 -5.73 -13.41 -4.81
N THR A 411 -4.96 -13.33 -5.89
CA THR A 411 -4.39 -14.52 -6.56
C THR A 411 -2.90 -14.69 -6.31
N VAL A 412 -2.30 -13.78 -5.53
CA VAL A 412 -0.85 -13.73 -5.29
C VAL A 412 -0.49 -14.38 -3.96
N ASN A 413 0.49 -15.30 -4.00
CA ASN A 413 1.01 -16.02 -2.83
C ASN A 413 2.06 -15.21 -2.03
N LEU A 414 1.87 -13.90 -1.92
CA LEU A 414 2.75 -12.99 -1.18
C LEU A 414 1.89 -12.29 -0.13
N PRO A 415 1.79 -12.83 1.09
CA PRO A 415 0.85 -12.34 2.10
C PRO A 415 1.15 -10.90 2.54
N ASP A 416 2.43 -10.52 2.56
CA ASP A 416 2.87 -9.22 3.05
C ASP A 416 2.87 -8.12 1.97
N THR A 417 2.69 -8.48 0.68
CA THR A 417 2.69 -7.50 -0.41
C THR A 417 1.45 -6.62 -0.35
N ARG A 418 1.64 -5.31 -0.42
CA ARG A 418 0.57 -4.30 -0.40
C ARG A 418 0.58 -3.44 -1.68
N LEU A 419 -0.59 -2.96 -2.09
CA LEU A 419 -0.75 -1.99 -3.18
C LEU A 419 -0.68 -0.58 -2.62
N ILE A 420 0.23 0.25 -3.14
CA ILE A 420 0.24 1.69 -2.90
C ILE A 420 -0.47 2.39 -4.07
N ILE A 421 -1.59 3.07 -3.78
CA ILE A 421 -2.24 3.99 -4.72
C ILE A 421 -1.57 5.35 -4.57
N CYS A 422 -1.01 5.90 -5.66
CA CYS A 422 -0.14 7.06 -5.62
C CYS A 422 -0.34 8.01 -6.82
N SER A 423 0.33 9.16 -6.77
CA SER A 423 0.22 10.23 -7.77
C SER A 423 -1.24 10.69 -7.90
N MET A 424 -1.76 11.33 -6.86
CA MET A 424 -3.08 11.96 -6.83
C MET A 424 -2.95 13.47 -7.08
N GLU A 425 -3.93 14.06 -7.76
CA GLU A 425 -4.07 15.52 -7.87
C GLU A 425 -5.53 15.91 -8.04
N GLY A 426 -5.85 17.14 -7.65
CA GLY A 426 -7.14 17.75 -7.91
C GLY A 426 -8.24 17.23 -6.98
N PRO A 427 -9.45 17.79 -7.09
CA PRO A 427 -10.50 17.58 -6.09
C PRO A 427 -11.13 16.17 -6.11
N ASN A 428 -10.96 15.41 -7.19
CA ASN A 428 -11.75 14.19 -7.43
C ASN A 428 -10.99 12.88 -7.14
N ASN A 429 -9.66 12.85 -7.29
CA ASN A 429 -8.91 11.59 -7.15
C ASN A 429 -9.12 10.91 -5.80
N PHE A 430 -8.98 11.63 -4.67
CA PHE A 430 -9.19 11.01 -3.37
C PHE A 430 -10.66 10.60 -3.12
N PRO A 431 -11.70 11.42 -3.41
CA PRO A 431 -13.09 10.97 -3.32
C PRO A 431 -13.42 9.74 -4.18
N ASP A 432 -12.88 9.66 -5.40
CA ASP A 432 -13.08 8.49 -6.28
C ASP A 432 -12.38 7.24 -5.69
N ILE A 433 -11.19 7.40 -5.12
CA ILE A 433 -10.48 6.33 -4.40
C ILE A 433 -11.27 5.91 -3.15
N ASP A 434 -11.70 6.85 -2.32
CA ASP A 434 -12.47 6.58 -1.10
C ASP A 434 -13.75 5.79 -1.42
N SER A 435 -14.48 6.21 -2.47
CA SER A 435 -15.64 5.47 -2.99
C SER A 435 -15.29 4.06 -3.43
N LEU A 436 -14.15 3.84 -4.10
CA LEU A 436 -13.68 2.51 -4.49
C LEU A 436 -13.30 1.65 -3.28
N LEU A 437 -12.67 2.23 -2.26
CA LEU A 437 -12.24 1.51 -1.06
C LEU A 437 -13.40 1.13 -0.13
N CYS A 438 -14.57 1.74 -0.34
CA CYS A 438 -15.82 1.37 0.32
C CYS A 438 -16.66 0.35 -0.47
N ASP A 439 -16.21 -0.08 -1.65
CA ASP A 439 -16.92 -1.06 -2.47
C ASP A 439 -16.75 -2.47 -1.87
N ASP A 440 -17.86 -3.10 -1.49
CA ASP A 440 -17.94 -4.47 -0.98
C ASP A 440 -17.26 -5.49 -1.90
N GLN A 441 -17.20 -5.19 -3.21
CA GLN A 441 -16.49 -6.01 -4.19
C GLN A 441 -15.04 -6.25 -3.80
N TYR A 442 -14.37 -5.36 -3.05
CA TYR A 442 -12.94 -5.45 -2.70
C TYR A 442 -12.64 -5.55 -1.20
N ALA A 443 -13.68 -5.71 -0.37
CA ALA A 443 -13.55 -5.70 1.09
C ALA A 443 -12.53 -6.72 1.65
N ASP A 444 -12.34 -7.84 0.95
CA ASP A 444 -11.43 -8.95 1.31
C ASP A 444 -9.94 -8.65 1.12
N VAL A 445 -9.59 -7.56 0.42
CA VAL A 445 -8.19 -7.17 0.15
C VAL A 445 -7.84 -5.75 0.64
N MET A 446 -8.77 -5.06 1.30
CA MET A 446 -8.57 -3.67 1.75
C MET A 446 -7.45 -3.54 2.79
N ASP A 447 -7.20 -4.59 3.57
CA ASP A 447 -6.10 -4.64 4.53
C ASP A 447 -4.72 -4.70 3.87
N ARG A 448 -4.67 -4.78 2.53
CA ARG A 448 -3.46 -4.78 1.70
C ARG A 448 -3.29 -3.49 0.89
N VAL A 449 -4.04 -2.43 1.20
CA VAL A 449 -3.98 -1.15 0.49
C VAL A 449 -3.33 -0.06 1.34
N VAL A 450 -2.48 0.73 0.68
CA VAL A 450 -1.90 1.96 1.21
C VAL A 450 -2.24 3.10 0.24
N VAL A 451 -2.73 4.22 0.74
CA VAL A 451 -2.97 5.43 -0.06
C VAL A 451 -1.87 6.45 0.26
N THR A 452 -1.14 6.92 -0.75
CA THR A 452 -0.05 7.90 -0.57
C THR A 452 -0.29 9.19 -1.34
N ALA A 453 -0.19 10.32 -0.64
CA ALA A 453 -0.25 11.67 -1.21
C ALA A 453 0.60 12.64 -0.39
N GLU A 454 0.85 13.82 -0.94
CA GLU A 454 1.36 14.95 -0.19
C GLU A 454 0.47 15.21 1.05
N PRO A 455 1.05 15.43 2.25
CA PRO A 455 0.29 15.66 3.48
C PRO A 455 -0.80 16.73 3.34
N ASN A 456 -0.47 17.85 2.69
CA ASN A 456 -1.40 18.95 2.50
C ASN A 456 -2.53 18.62 1.51
N TYR A 457 -2.33 17.71 0.56
CA TYR A 457 -3.41 17.22 -0.30
C TYR A 457 -4.43 16.43 0.53
N LEU A 458 -3.98 15.48 1.34
CA LEU A 458 -4.87 14.69 2.21
C LEU A 458 -5.61 15.57 3.23
N ALA A 459 -4.95 16.60 3.78
CA ALA A 459 -5.55 17.52 4.75
C ALA A 459 -6.78 18.27 4.19
N GLN A 460 -6.87 18.47 2.87
CA GLN A 460 -8.03 19.14 2.26
C GLN A 460 -9.33 18.36 2.46
N PHE A 461 -9.25 17.04 2.67
CA PHE A 461 -10.41 16.16 2.82
C PHE A 461 -10.87 16.04 4.29
N THR A 462 -10.17 16.65 5.23
CA THR A 462 -10.61 16.74 6.64
C THR A 462 -11.46 17.97 6.91
N THR A 463 -11.80 18.76 5.89
CA THR A 463 -12.53 20.01 6.02
C THR A 463 -13.60 20.18 4.94
N CYS A 464 -14.64 20.96 5.24
CA CYS A 464 -15.63 21.42 4.27
C CYS A 464 -16.28 22.73 4.75
N ASN A 465 -17.06 23.38 3.89
CA ASN A 465 -17.76 24.63 4.24
C ASN A 465 -18.66 24.50 5.49
N GLN A 466 -19.22 23.31 5.74
CA GLN A 466 -20.05 23.05 6.91
C GLN A 466 -19.23 22.95 8.21
N VAL A 467 -17.99 22.47 8.17
CA VAL A 467 -17.10 22.47 9.35
C VAL A 467 -16.95 23.89 9.89
N ILE A 468 -16.61 24.85 9.02
CA ILE A 468 -16.47 26.26 9.41
C ILE A 468 -17.81 26.84 9.90
N SER A 469 -18.90 26.55 9.21
CA SER A 469 -20.23 27.08 9.55
C SER A 469 -20.71 26.60 10.92
N TYR A 470 -20.51 25.32 11.24
CA TYR A 470 -20.88 24.75 12.54
C TYR A 470 -19.94 25.20 13.66
N GLN A 471 -18.63 25.30 13.40
CA GLN A 471 -17.69 25.87 14.39
C GLN A 471 -18.08 27.31 14.76
N ARG A 472 -18.42 28.14 13.77
CA ARG A 472 -18.94 29.50 14.02
C ARG A 472 -20.19 29.48 14.91
N ARG A 473 -21.15 28.60 14.62
CA ARG A 473 -22.36 28.45 15.43
C ARG A 473 -22.05 28.02 16.86
N PHE A 474 -21.19 27.03 17.05
CA PHE A 474 -20.82 26.51 18.37
C PHE A 474 -20.05 27.52 19.21
N LEU A 475 -19.09 28.24 18.62
CA LEU A 475 -18.34 29.29 19.30
C LEU A 475 -19.25 30.44 19.74
N ASN A 476 -20.22 30.83 18.91
CA ASN A 476 -21.23 31.83 19.30
C ASN A 476 -22.14 31.35 20.44
N ALA A 477 -22.55 30.07 20.42
CA ALA A 477 -23.34 29.48 21.50
C ALA A 477 -22.54 29.41 22.81
N ALA A 478 -21.29 28.96 22.75
CA ALA A 478 -20.39 28.87 23.90
C ALA A 478 -20.09 30.25 24.51
N LYS A 479 -19.92 31.30 23.70
CA LYS A 479 -19.79 32.68 24.16
C LYS A 479 -21.00 33.16 24.97
N GLY A 480 -22.18 32.58 24.74
CA GLY A 480 -23.40 32.87 25.47
C GLY A 480 -23.53 32.15 26.82
N GLN A 481 -22.61 31.23 27.15
CA GLN A 481 -22.57 30.55 28.45
C GLN A 481 -22.14 31.56 29.53
N LYS A 482 -23.02 31.82 30.50
CA LYS A 482 -22.75 32.60 31.69
C LYS A 482 -22.33 31.71 32.85
#